data_AF-A0A150P4W3-F1
#
_entry.id   AF-A0A150P4W3-F1
#
_cell.length_a   1.000
_cell.length_b   1.000
_cell.length_c   1.000
_cell.angle_alpha   90.00
_cell.angle_beta   90.00
_cell.angle_gamma   90.00
#
_symmetry.space_group_name_H-M   'P 1'
#
loop_
_entity.id
_entity.type
_entity.pdbx_description
1 polymer ?
#
loop_
_entity_poly.entity_id
_entity_poly.type
_entity_poly.pdbx_seq_one_letter_code
_entity_poly.pdbx_strand_id
1 'polypeptide(L)'
;MGNPKTSKSPKASKADRTEAAPLDEALDEATPTELDAVTTAFLGRVHTLLFNIPRYLDRARRHGYTQKEHDLGWELYTTASGKNRRFEHWLAESDQRDVAAGVSAERMRLLQEIDAFENLWFPRMRALIPRVLPRDSADRFAAAFFKDLAQQPLSPAVVDSVKTFLNRVDELASSAEPGARKLYETLGERGLTPKKIEAMRRLIAAAEEHRTPDRAAPALRRDEIAKAKEAQLAALESLRLWYNDWATTFRGVFGTRAQVTLGLTSLKRRKKDAAAAEEAAAESEEADGDAGDF
;
A
#
# COMPACT_ATOMS: atom_id res chain seq x y z
N MET A 1 -11.49 -63.42 -56.68
CA MET A 1 -12.36 -62.29 -57.08
C MET A 1 -13.44 -62.16 -56.02
N GLY A 2 -13.67 -61.07 -55.29
CA GLY A 2 -13.07 -59.75 -55.24
C GLY A 2 -13.42 -59.10 -53.88
N ASN A 3 -12.64 -58.09 -53.49
CA ASN A 3 -12.83 -57.29 -52.28
C ASN A 3 -14.21 -56.61 -52.19
N PRO A 4 -14.65 -56.30 -50.97
CA PRO A 4 -15.27 -55.01 -50.70
C PRO A 4 -14.49 -54.18 -49.68
N LYS A 5 -14.60 -52.86 -49.90
CA LYS A 5 -13.80 -51.78 -49.35
C LYS A 5 -14.29 -51.30 -47.98
N THR A 6 -13.31 -50.88 -47.20
CA THR A 6 -13.29 -49.89 -46.10
C THR A 6 -14.51 -48.97 -45.94
N SER A 7 -14.93 -48.71 -44.69
CA SER A 7 -15.28 -47.35 -44.20
C SER A 7 -15.37 -47.24 -42.67
N LYS A 8 -14.48 -46.40 -42.13
CA LYS A 8 -14.61 -45.46 -40.98
C LYS A 8 -15.00 -45.96 -39.57
N SER A 9 -13.96 -46.04 -38.73
CA SER A 9 -14.02 -45.86 -37.27
C SER A 9 -14.40 -44.42 -36.88
N PRO A 10 -15.24 -44.21 -35.85
CA PRO A 10 -15.42 -42.91 -35.23
C PRO A 10 -14.34 -42.58 -34.19
N LYS A 11 -13.71 -41.45 -34.48
CA LYS A 11 -12.88 -40.50 -33.72
C LYS A 11 -12.97 -40.53 -32.18
N ALA A 12 -11.79 -40.60 -31.56
CA ALA A 12 -11.53 -40.38 -30.15
C ALA A 12 -11.87 -38.95 -29.69
N SER A 13 -12.45 -38.83 -28.50
CA SER A 13 -12.48 -37.60 -27.71
C SER A 13 -11.66 -37.77 -26.45
N LYS A 14 -10.68 -36.88 -26.34
CA LYS A 14 -9.61 -36.71 -25.36
C LYS A 14 -10.18 -36.42 -23.97
N ALA A 15 -10.02 -37.34 -23.02
CA ALA A 15 -10.20 -37.06 -21.60
C ALA A 15 -8.82 -36.77 -21.00
N ASP A 16 -8.53 -35.48 -20.84
CA ASP A 16 -7.39 -34.98 -20.10
C ASP A 16 -7.62 -35.29 -18.61
N ARG A 17 -6.77 -36.15 -18.06
CA ARG A 17 -6.78 -36.54 -16.65
C ARG A 17 -5.85 -35.58 -15.93
N THR A 18 -6.39 -34.44 -15.49
CA THR A 18 -5.67 -33.50 -14.64
C THR A 18 -5.50 -34.13 -13.25
N GLU A 19 -4.25 -34.37 -12.93
CA GLU A 19 -3.70 -34.86 -11.69
C GLU A 19 -4.06 -33.88 -10.55
N ALA A 20 -4.75 -34.40 -9.52
CA ALA A 20 -5.04 -33.66 -8.30
C ALA A 20 -3.77 -33.56 -7.46
N ALA A 21 -3.17 -32.37 -7.41
CA ALA A 21 -2.15 -32.04 -6.43
C ALA A 21 -2.81 -31.71 -5.07
N PRO A 22 -2.22 -32.15 -3.95
CA PRO A 22 -2.79 -31.97 -2.60
C PRO A 22 -2.71 -30.50 -2.16
N LEU A 23 -3.82 -29.99 -1.64
CA LEU A 23 -3.96 -28.69 -0.98
C LEU A 23 -3.37 -28.76 0.44
N ASP A 24 -2.05 -28.83 0.55
CA ASP A 24 -1.31 -28.63 1.80
C ASP A 24 -0.03 -27.86 1.48
N GLU A 25 -0.13 -26.53 1.43
CA GLU A 25 0.94 -25.53 1.64
C GLU A 25 0.49 -24.16 1.11
N ALA A 26 -0.35 -23.45 1.89
CA ALA A 26 -0.55 -22.01 1.76
C ALA A 26 -1.28 -21.46 3.00
N LEU A 27 -0.67 -21.62 4.18
CA LEU A 27 -1.13 -20.98 5.42
C LEU A 27 -0.13 -19.93 5.96
N ASP A 28 0.73 -19.38 5.09
CA ASP A 28 1.72 -18.37 5.47
C ASP A 28 1.62 -17.05 4.69
N GLU A 29 0.51 -16.80 3.97
CA GLU A 29 0.19 -15.43 3.56
C GLU A 29 -0.60 -14.75 4.67
N ALA A 30 0.10 -13.87 5.39
CA ALA A 30 -0.48 -12.83 6.22
C ALA A 30 -1.51 -12.06 5.39
N THR A 31 -2.76 -12.52 5.41
CA THR A 31 -3.88 -11.86 4.74
C THR A 31 -3.95 -10.45 5.31
N PRO A 32 -3.79 -9.40 4.48
CA PRO A 32 -3.79 -8.04 4.96
C PRO A 32 -5.06 -7.80 5.76
N THR A 33 -4.92 -7.31 6.99
CA THR A 33 -6.08 -6.98 7.83
C THR A 33 -6.84 -5.75 7.31
N GLU A 34 -6.31 -5.08 6.29
CA GLU A 34 -7.03 -4.06 5.54
C GLU A 34 -8.09 -4.72 4.66
N LEU A 35 -9.33 -4.26 4.80
CA LEU A 35 -10.41 -4.65 3.93
C LEU A 35 -10.05 -4.22 2.50
N ASP A 36 -9.73 -5.17 1.65
CA ASP A 36 -9.43 -4.89 0.25
C ASP A 36 -10.62 -4.16 -0.44
N ALA A 37 -10.35 -3.54 -1.59
CA ALA A 37 -11.36 -2.78 -2.31
C ALA A 37 -12.61 -3.64 -2.65
N VAL A 38 -12.41 -4.94 -2.89
CA VAL A 38 -13.47 -5.90 -3.19
C VAL A 38 -14.37 -6.12 -1.98
N THR A 39 -13.79 -6.33 -0.80
CA THR A 39 -14.49 -6.54 0.47
C THR A 39 -15.18 -5.26 0.93
N THR A 40 -14.53 -4.10 0.79
CA THR A 40 -15.14 -2.80 1.06
C THR A 40 -16.37 -2.56 0.18
N ALA A 41 -16.25 -2.81 -1.13
CA ALA A 41 -17.38 -2.71 -2.05
C ALA A 41 -18.51 -3.72 -1.72
N PHE A 42 -18.16 -4.92 -1.27
CA PHE A 42 -19.13 -5.93 -0.81
C PHE A 42 -19.89 -5.46 0.44
N LEU A 43 -19.19 -5.00 1.47
CA LEU A 43 -19.80 -4.45 2.69
C LEU A 43 -20.74 -3.27 2.36
N GLY A 44 -20.35 -2.41 1.42
CA GLY A 44 -21.22 -1.33 0.92
C GLY A 44 -22.55 -1.82 0.33
N ARG A 45 -22.53 -2.93 -0.44
CA ARG A 45 -23.76 -3.54 -0.99
C ARG A 45 -24.62 -4.15 0.10
N VAL A 46 -24.03 -4.86 1.05
CA VAL A 46 -24.74 -5.45 2.19
C VAL A 46 -25.40 -4.36 3.03
N HIS A 47 -24.66 -3.30 3.35
CA HIS A 47 -25.19 -2.15 4.08
C HIS A 47 -26.36 -1.50 3.33
N THR A 48 -26.25 -1.35 2.01
CA THR A 48 -27.32 -0.82 1.16
C THR A 48 -28.58 -1.70 1.23
N LEU A 49 -28.42 -3.03 1.20
CA LEU A 49 -29.54 -3.97 1.35
C LEU A 49 -30.20 -3.81 2.73
N LEU A 50 -29.42 -3.93 3.81
CA LEU A 50 -29.92 -3.85 5.19
C LEU A 50 -30.61 -2.51 5.47
N PHE A 51 -30.04 -1.40 4.99
CA PHE A 51 -30.61 -0.07 5.20
C PHE A 51 -31.91 0.16 4.42
N ASN A 52 -32.02 -0.38 3.20
CA ASN A 52 -33.16 -0.09 2.32
C ASN A 52 -34.27 -1.14 2.38
N ILE A 53 -34.01 -2.37 2.85
CA ILE A 53 -35.04 -3.42 2.94
C ILE A 53 -36.28 -3.03 3.76
N PRO A 54 -36.23 -2.15 4.79
CA PRO A 54 -37.43 -1.72 5.49
C PRO A 54 -38.50 -1.09 4.59
N ARG A 55 -38.09 -0.41 3.50
CA ARG A 55 -39.01 0.18 2.50
C ARG A 55 -39.75 -0.87 1.67
N TYR A 56 -39.33 -2.12 1.76
CA TYR A 56 -39.81 -3.26 0.97
C TYR A 56 -40.24 -4.45 1.83
N LEU A 57 -40.38 -4.25 3.15
CA LEU A 57 -40.62 -5.28 4.16
C LEU A 57 -41.81 -6.19 3.83
N ASP A 58 -42.96 -5.62 3.45
CA ASP A 58 -44.16 -6.42 3.17
C ASP A 58 -43.98 -7.40 2.01
N ARG A 59 -43.11 -7.08 1.05
CA ARG A 59 -42.77 -7.99 -0.03
C ARG A 59 -41.71 -8.98 0.43
N ALA A 60 -40.65 -8.52 1.07
CA ALA A 60 -39.58 -9.39 1.58
C ALA A 60 -40.13 -10.48 2.54
N ARG A 61 -41.06 -10.12 3.43
CA ARG A 61 -41.72 -11.03 4.38
C ARG A 61 -42.48 -12.16 3.71
N ARG A 62 -43.11 -11.92 2.55
CA ARG A 62 -43.81 -12.98 1.78
C ARG A 62 -42.86 -14.05 1.25
N HIS A 63 -41.56 -13.74 1.20
CA HIS A 63 -40.52 -14.65 0.73
C HIS A 63 -39.59 -15.09 1.87
N GLY A 64 -40.08 -15.05 3.12
CA GLY A 64 -39.38 -15.62 4.27
C GLY A 64 -38.39 -14.68 4.95
N TYR A 65 -38.24 -13.43 4.51
CA TYR A 65 -37.39 -12.48 5.24
C TYR A 65 -38.04 -12.10 6.58
N THR A 66 -37.41 -12.46 7.68
CA THR A 66 -37.93 -12.25 9.04
C THR A 66 -37.12 -11.21 9.80
N GLN A 67 -37.63 -10.77 10.97
CA GLN A 67 -36.85 -9.93 11.88
C GLN A 67 -35.54 -10.62 12.29
N LYS A 68 -35.58 -11.93 12.55
CA LYS A 68 -34.38 -12.71 12.92
C LYS A 68 -33.30 -12.64 11.83
N GLU A 69 -33.70 -12.72 10.57
CA GLU A 69 -32.79 -12.62 9.42
C GLU A 69 -32.21 -11.21 9.26
N HIS A 70 -33.02 -10.19 9.57
CA HIS A 70 -32.57 -8.81 9.56
C HIS A 70 -31.53 -8.55 10.66
N ASP A 71 -31.81 -9.03 11.87
CA ASP A 71 -30.91 -8.90 13.02
C ASP A 71 -29.60 -9.67 12.78
N LEU A 72 -29.69 -10.89 12.26
CA LEU A 72 -28.52 -11.70 11.87
C LEU A 72 -27.66 -10.98 10.84
N GLY A 73 -28.27 -10.36 9.82
CA GLY A 73 -27.54 -9.59 8.82
C GLY A 73 -26.77 -8.41 9.42
N TRP A 74 -27.36 -7.68 10.37
CA TRP A 74 -26.69 -6.58 11.08
C TRP A 74 -25.57 -7.05 12.02
N GLU A 75 -25.77 -8.17 12.72
CA GLU A 75 -24.76 -8.78 13.59
C GLU A 75 -23.52 -9.21 12.79
N LEU A 76 -23.74 -9.93 11.69
CA LEU A 76 -22.68 -10.37 10.78
C LEU A 76 -21.97 -9.17 10.15
N TYR A 77 -22.70 -8.15 9.70
CA TYR A 77 -22.13 -6.93 9.14
C TYR A 77 -21.27 -6.17 10.15
N THR A 78 -21.75 -6.02 11.39
CA THR A 78 -21.05 -5.34 12.48
C THR A 78 -19.74 -6.05 12.81
N THR A 79 -19.75 -7.38 12.86
CA THR A 79 -18.54 -8.17 13.14
C THR A 79 -17.58 -8.15 11.96
N ALA A 80 -18.06 -8.36 10.73
CA ALA A 80 -17.24 -8.38 9.51
C ALA A 80 -16.59 -7.03 9.20
N SER A 81 -17.29 -5.92 9.45
CA SER A 81 -16.73 -4.56 9.33
C SER A 81 -15.67 -4.23 10.40
N GLY A 82 -15.47 -5.12 11.38
CA GLY A 82 -14.47 -4.92 12.43
C GLY A 82 -14.92 -3.97 13.54
N LYS A 83 -16.20 -3.58 13.61
CA LYS A 83 -16.73 -2.71 14.68
C LYS A 83 -16.60 -3.35 16.08
N ASN A 84 -16.61 -4.68 16.15
CA ASN A 84 -16.38 -5.42 17.41
C ASN A 84 -14.89 -5.52 17.79
N ARG A 85 -13.98 -4.98 16.96
CA ARG A 85 -12.56 -4.92 17.29
C ARG A 85 -12.26 -3.63 18.04
N ARG A 86 -11.52 -3.79 19.14
CA ARG A 86 -10.98 -2.68 19.91
C ARG A 86 -10.00 -1.87 19.06
N PHE A 87 -9.94 -0.56 19.25
CA PHE A 87 -8.99 0.31 18.55
C PHE A 87 -7.55 -0.18 18.74
N GLU A 88 -7.26 -0.70 19.92
CA GLU A 88 -5.97 -1.25 20.33
C GLU A 88 -5.58 -2.51 19.54
N HIS A 89 -6.54 -3.28 18.98
CA HIS A 89 -6.24 -4.38 18.06
C HIS A 89 -5.68 -3.87 16.73
N TRP A 90 -6.19 -2.74 16.23
CA TRP A 90 -5.72 -2.13 14.99
C TRP A 90 -4.34 -1.51 15.17
N LEU A 91 -4.11 -0.86 16.32
CA LEU A 91 -2.81 -0.30 16.67
C LEU A 91 -1.76 -1.41 16.79
N ALA A 92 -2.05 -2.49 17.51
CA ALA A 92 -1.11 -3.61 17.66
C ALA A 92 -0.77 -4.32 16.34
N GLU A 93 -1.71 -4.40 15.39
CA GLU A 93 -1.45 -4.95 14.05
C GLU A 93 -0.71 -3.97 13.14
N SER A 94 -0.92 -2.65 13.29
CA SER A 94 -0.10 -1.64 12.61
C SER A 94 1.33 -1.68 13.13
N ASP A 95 1.51 -1.71 14.45
CA ASP A 95 2.80 -1.81 15.10
C ASP A 95 3.51 -3.12 14.70
N GLN A 96 2.80 -4.25 14.61
CA GLN A 96 3.36 -5.50 14.10
C GLN A 96 3.77 -5.42 12.63
N ARG A 97 3.04 -4.66 11.78
CA ARG A 97 3.43 -4.41 10.39
C ARG A 97 4.64 -3.50 10.29
N ASP A 98 4.70 -2.45 11.10
CA ASP A 98 5.83 -1.52 11.13
C ASP A 98 7.08 -2.17 11.73
N VAL A 99 6.91 -3.10 12.67
CA VAL A 99 7.97 -3.97 13.21
C VAL A 99 8.38 -5.06 12.21
N ALA A 100 7.43 -5.66 11.46
CA ALA A 100 7.73 -6.62 10.39
C ALA A 100 8.42 -5.95 9.18
N ALA A 101 8.10 -4.68 8.91
CA ALA A 101 8.81 -3.80 7.98
C ALA A 101 10.08 -3.17 8.59
N GLY A 102 10.27 -3.33 9.91
CA GLY A 102 11.46 -2.92 10.66
C GLY A 102 11.64 -1.41 10.89
N VAL A 103 10.65 -0.54 10.68
CA VAL A 103 10.84 0.92 10.75
C VAL A 103 9.68 1.60 11.47
N SER A 104 9.90 2.13 12.68
CA SER A 104 8.92 3.00 13.36
C SER A 104 8.65 4.28 12.55
N ALA A 105 7.49 4.92 12.70
CA ALA A 105 7.18 6.18 11.99
C ALA A 105 8.22 7.29 12.23
N GLU A 106 8.74 7.38 13.47
CA GLU A 106 9.84 8.28 13.82
C GLU A 106 11.12 7.92 13.07
N ARG A 107 11.46 6.62 12.99
CA ARG A 107 12.60 6.14 12.21
C ARG A 107 12.41 6.41 10.71
N MET A 108 11.20 6.26 10.18
CA MET A 108 10.90 6.54 8.78
C MET A 108 11.11 8.02 8.47
N ARG A 109 10.65 8.91 9.36
CA ARG A 109 10.92 10.35 9.25
C ARG A 109 12.42 10.64 9.26
N LEU A 110 13.19 10.03 10.17
CA LEU A 110 14.64 10.21 10.22
C LEU A 110 15.31 9.72 8.93
N LEU A 111 14.90 8.55 8.40
CA LEU A 111 15.41 8.03 7.13
C LEU A 111 15.07 8.95 5.95
N GLN A 112 13.87 9.53 5.90
CA GLN A 112 13.48 10.51 4.88
C GLN A 112 14.33 11.78 4.95
N GLU A 113 14.64 12.27 6.15
CA GLU A 113 15.51 13.45 6.31
C GLU A 113 16.96 13.15 5.86
N ILE A 114 17.47 11.94 6.12
CA ILE A 114 18.78 11.47 5.66
C ILE A 114 18.81 11.25 4.14
N ASP A 115 17.76 10.66 3.56
CA ASP A 115 17.59 10.45 2.13
C ASP A 115 17.52 11.78 1.36
N ALA A 116 16.75 12.75 1.85
CA ALA A 116 16.69 14.09 1.26
C ALA A 116 18.07 14.77 1.25
N PHE A 117 18.89 14.53 2.28
CA PHE A 117 20.28 15.01 2.30
C PHE A 117 21.13 14.31 1.23
N GLU A 118 21.05 12.99 1.11
CA GLU A 118 21.78 12.21 0.11
C GLU A 118 21.45 12.69 -1.32
N ASN A 119 20.15 12.78 -1.61
CA ASN A 119 19.62 13.21 -2.91
C ASN A 119 20.02 14.64 -3.29
N LEU A 120 20.26 15.50 -2.30
CA LEU A 120 20.75 16.85 -2.53
C LEU A 120 22.27 16.87 -2.77
N TRP A 121 23.05 16.23 -1.92
CA TRP A 121 24.49 16.45 -1.86
C TRP A 121 25.31 15.54 -2.76
N PHE A 122 24.86 14.32 -3.04
CA PHE A 122 25.61 13.39 -3.88
C PHE A 122 25.73 13.91 -5.33
N PRO A 123 24.62 14.30 -6.01
CA PRO A 123 24.70 14.87 -7.34
C PRO A 123 25.50 16.18 -7.36
N ARG A 124 25.33 17.04 -6.33
CA ARG A 124 26.08 18.30 -6.22
C ARG A 124 27.58 18.07 -6.10
N MET A 125 28.00 17.12 -5.26
CA MET A 125 29.41 16.78 -5.11
C MET A 125 29.99 16.25 -6.44
N ARG A 126 29.26 15.35 -7.14
CA ARG A 126 29.68 14.87 -8.47
C ARG A 126 29.89 16.02 -9.47
N ALA A 127 29.03 17.04 -9.45
CA ALA A 127 29.18 18.20 -10.31
C ALA A 127 30.29 19.17 -9.88
N LEU A 128 30.58 19.26 -8.57
CA LEU A 128 31.59 20.17 -8.04
C LEU A 128 33.02 19.69 -8.25
N ILE A 129 33.27 18.37 -8.17
CA ILE A 129 34.61 17.81 -8.34
C ILE A 129 35.29 18.28 -9.64
N PRO A 130 34.70 18.08 -10.85
CA PRO A 130 35.34 18.51 -12.10
C PRO A 130 35.40 20.03 -12.28
N ARG A 131 34.63 20.79 -11.50
CA ARG A 131 34.64 22.26 -11.53
C ARG A 131 35.75 22.85 -10.67
N VAL A 132 36.07 22.21 -9.54
CA VAL A 132 37.00 22.75 -8.53
C VAL A 132 38.39 22.14 -8.67
N LEU A 133 38.48 20.85 -8.98
CA LEU A 133 39.76 20.15 -9.11
C LEU A 133 40.37 20.34 -10.51
N PRO A 134 41.70 20.19 -10.63
CA PRO A 134 42.36 20.14 -11.94
C PRO A 134 41.75 19.07 -12.84
N ARG A 135 41.59 19.37 -14.14
CA ARG A 135 40.94 18.46 -15.11
C ARG A 135 41.60 17.08 -15.15
N ASP A 136 42.93 17.03 -15.11
CA ASP A 136 43.70 15.80 -15.23
C ASP A 136 43.55 14.87 -14.00
N SER A 137 43.13 15.40 -12.85
CA SER A 137 42.94 14.63 -11.61
C SER A 137 41.49 14.49 -11.17
N ALA A 138 40.57 15.27 -11.74
CA ALA A 138 39.16 15.31 -11.35
C ALA A 138 38.46 13.95 -11.48
N ASP A 139 38.65 13.23 -12.58
CA ASP A 139 37.99 11.93 -12.81
C ASP A 139 38.52 10.86 -11.84
N ARG A 140 39.85 10.81 -11.65
CA ARG A 140 40.49 9.91 -10.68
C ARG A 140 40.00 10.20 -9.26
N PHE A 141 39.89 11.48 -8.90
CA PHE A 141 39.40 11.90 -7.60
C PHE A 141 37.93 11.55 -7.41
N ALA A 142 37.07 11.81 -8.41
CA ALA A 142 35.66 11.46 -8.36
C ALA A 142 35.45 9.95 -8.22
N ALA A 143 36.20 9.14 -8.97
CA ALA A 143 36.16 7.68 -8.86
C ALA A 143 36.57 7.20 -7.46
N ALA A 144 37.62 7.78 -6.87
CA ALA A 144 38.04 7.46 -5.51
C ALA A 144 37.02 7.92 -4.46
N PHE A 145 36.54 9.16 -4.56
CA PHE A 145 35.58 9.75 -3.62
C PHE A 145 34.23 9.01 -3.63
N PHE A 146 33.80 8.49 -4.78
CA PHE A 146 32.54 7.75 -4.92
C PHE A 146 32.70 6.23 -4.98
N LYS A 147 33.90 5.71 -4.66
CA LYS A 147 34.11 4.27 -4.59
C LYS A 147 33.18 3.67 -3.53
N ASP A 148 32.40 2.65 -3.92
CA ASP A 148 31.41 2.00 -3.06
C ASP A 148 30.34 2.96 -2.47
N LEU A 149 30.13 4.11 -3.13
CA LEU A 149 29.20 5.15 -2.69
C LEU A 149 28.26 5.54 -3.84
N ALA A 150 27.01 5.11 -3.73
CA ALA A 150 25.92 5.42 -4.64
C ALA A 150 24.66 5.75 -3.84
N GLN A 151 23.76 6.52 -4.44
CA GLN A 151 22.47 6.83 -3.84
C GLN A 151 21.72 5.53 -3.53
N GLN A 152 21.14 5.45 -2.34
CA GLN A 152 20.40 4.28 -1.90
C GLN A 152 18.89 4.50 -2.07
N PRO A 153 18.10 3.45 -2.35
CA PRO A 153 16.66 3.53 -2.17
C PRO A 153 16.36 3.80 -0.69
N LEU A 154 15.26 4.50 -0.40
CA LEU A 154 14.82 4.82 0.96
C LEU A 154 14.75 3.56 1.83
N SER A 155 15.79 3.33 2.62
CA SER A 155 16.04 2.11 3.38
C SER A 155 17.11 2.39 4.43
N PRO A 156 17.32 1.49 5.42
CA PRO A 156 18.39 1.66 6.39
C PRO A 156 19.79 1.85 5.80
N ALA A 157 20.04 1.40 4.56
CA ALA A 157 21.33 1.56 3.87
C ALA A 157 21.68 3.03 3.58
N VAL A 158 20.68 3.93 3.51
CA VAL A 158 20.91 5.38 3.31
C VAL A 158 21.75 5.97 4.45
N VAL A 159 21.62 5.41 5.67
CA VAL A 159 22.38 5.84 6.85
C VAL A 159 23.88 5.59 6.63
N ASP A 160 24.25 4.39 6.19
CA ASP A 160 25.64 4.00 5.95
C ASP A 160 26.27 4.78 4.78
N SER A 161 25.48 5.04 3.73
CA SER A 161 25.88 5.86 2.58
C SER A 161 26.20 7.30 3.00
N VAL A 162 25.28 7.96 3.70
CA VAL A 162 25.49 9.35 4.15
C VAL A 162 26.61 9.44 5.17
N LYS A 163 26.74 8.47 6.08
CA LYS A 163 27.86 8.39 7.04
C LYS A 163 29.21 8.30 6.32
N THR A 164 29.30 7.47 5.30
CA THR A 164 30.51 7.34 4.45
C THR A 164 30.82 8.65 3.73
N PHE A 165 29.81 9.30 3.15
CA PHE A 165 29.97 10.59 2.49
C PHE A 165 30.50 11.67 3.46
N LEU A 166 29.91 11.80 4.65
CA LEU A 166 30.33 12.80 5.64
C LEU A 166 31.77 12.58 6.11
N ASN A 167 32.18 11.32 6.33
CA ASN A 167 33.56 10.99 6.68
C ASN A 167 34.54 11.41 5.57
N ARG A 168 34.20 11.14 4.30
CA ARG A 168 35.03 11.56 3.16
C ARG A 168 35.06 13.08 2.99
N VAL A 169 33.98 13.79 3.33
CA VAL A 169 33.95 15.26 3.34
C VAL A 169 34.92 15.82 4.39
N ASP A 170 34.97 15.23 5.59
CA ASP A 170 35.91 15.66 6.64
C ASP A 170 37.38 15.44 6.22
N GLU A 171 37.66 14.33 5.52
CA GLU A 171 38.99 14.03 4.97
C GLU A 171 39.45 15.08 3.92
N LEU A 172 38.54 15.81 3.27
CA LEU A 172 38.91 16.85 2.30
C LEU A 172 39.70 18.00 2.95
N ALA A 173 39.40 18.33 4.21
CA ALA A 173 40.03 19.44 4.90
C ALA A 173 41.53 19.17 5.18
N SER A 174 41.88 17.91 5.44
CA SER A 174 43.24 17.46 5.74
C SER A 174 43.97 16.83 4.55
N SER A 175 43.27 16.58 3.43
CA SER A 175 43.83 15.95 2.24
C SER A 175 44.96 16.76 1.59
N ALA A 176 45.97 16.04 1.10
CA ALA A 176 47.08 16.58 0.32
C ALA A 176 46.76 16.68 -1.18
N GLU A 177 45.61 16.18 -1.63
CA GLU A 177 45.22 16.23 -3.04
C GLU A 177 44.99 17.68 -3.52
N PRO A 178 45.59 18.09 -4.66
CA PRO A 178 45.41 19.44 -5.20
C PRO A 178 43.93 19.77 -5.44
N GLY A 179 43.45 20.83 -4.79
CA GLY A 179 42.07 21.29 -4.90
C GLY A 179 41.09 20.69 -3.88
N ALA A 180 41.49 19.70 -3.07
CA ALA A 180 40.60 19.09 -2.06
C ALA A 180 40.15 20.09 -0.98
N ARG A 181 41.06 20.92 -0.45
CA ARG A 181 40.70 21.98 0.51
C ARG A 181 39.75 23.02 -0.09
N LYS A 182 40.00 23.42 -1.33
CA LYS A 182 39.12 24.36 -2.06
C LYS A 182 37.73 23.75 -2.30
N LEU A 183 37.65 22.45 -2.55
CA LEU A 183 36.39 21.72 -2.67
C LEU A 183 35.62 21.74 -1.34
N TYR A 184 36.30 21.48 -0.22
CA TYR A 184 35.72 21.58 1.12
C TYR A 184 35.18 22.99 1.42
N GLU A 185 35.98 24.03 1.14
CA GLU A 185 35.57 25.44 1.29
C GLU A 185 34.33 25.76 0.42
N THR A 186 34.34 25.32 -0.85
CA THR A 186 33.23 25.52 -1.78
C THR A 186 31.95 24.83 -1.28
N LEU A 187 32.04 23.64 -0.67
CA LEU A 187 30.89 22.95 -0.08
C LEU A 187 30.32 23.74 1.12
N GLY A 188 31.20 24.28 1.96
CA GLY A 188 30.84 25.18 3.06
C GLY A 188 30.08 26.41 2.58
N GLU A 189 30.60 27.10 1.56
CA GLU A 189 29.94 28.25 0.91
C GLU A 189 28.57 27.90 0.32
N ARG A 190 28.40 26.65 -0.15
CA ARG A 190 27.14 26.15 -0.73
C ARG A 190 26.16 25.61 0.32
N GLY A 191 26.50 25.71 1.60
CA GLY A 191 25.62 25.40 2.72
C GLY A 191 25.86 24.05 3.40
N LEU A 192 26.90 23.28 3.02
CA LEU A 192 27.36 22.12 3.78
C LEU A 192 28.33 22.59 4.87
N THR A 193 27.82 23.40 5.80
CA THR A 193 28.61 23.97 6.90
C THR A 193 28.93 22.91 7.97
N PRO A 194 29.95 23.13 8.82
CA PRO A 194 30.24 22.22 9.94
C PRO A 194 29.02 21.96 10.84
N LYS A 195 28.17 23.00 11.05
CA LYS A 195 26.92 22.87 11.80
C LYS A 195 25.93 21.92 11.13
N LYS A 196 25.84 21.92 9.80
CA LYS A 196 24.95 21.03 9.04
C LYS A 196 25.47 19.59 9.04
N ILE A 197 26.80 19.41 8.94
CA ILE A 197 27.45 18.10 9.07
C ILE A 197 27.15 17.50 10.45
N GLU A 198 27.36 18.26 11.51
CA GLU A 198 27.08 17.82 12.89
C GLU A 198 25.58 17.53 13.11
N ALA A 199 24.68 18.36 12.58
CA ALA A 199 23.24 18.09 12.64
C ALA A 199 22.87 16.76 11.96
N MET A 200 23.46 16.46 10.79
CA MET A 200 23.23 15.20 10.09
C MET A 200 23.83 14.00 10.84
N ARG A 201 25.00 14.16 11.49
CA ARG A 201 25.57 13.12 12.37
C ARG A 201 24.64 12.78 13.54
N ARG A 202 23.95 13.77 14.11
CA ARG A 202 22.95 13.54 15.17
C ARG A 202 21.71 12.81 14.66
N LEU A 203 21.23 13.15 13.45
CA LEU A 203 20.12 12.44 12.81
C LEU A 203 20.47 10.97 12.53
N ILE A 204 21.69 10.72 12.05
CA ILE A 204 22.22 9.35 11.87
C ILE A 204 22.24 8.60 13.20
N ALA A 205 22.77 9.20 14.26
CA ALA A 205 22.81 8.57 15.58
C ALA A 205 21.40 8.23 16.11
N ALA A 206 20.43 9.14 15.95
CA ALA A 206 19.05 8.88 16.31
C ALA A 206 18.44 7.73 15.47
N ALA A 207 18.69 7.70 14.16
CA ALA A 207 18.21 6.64 13.28
C ALA A 207 18.82 5.26 13.62
N GLU A 208 20.08 5.25 14.10
CA GLU A 208 20.78 4.07 14.62
C GLU A 208 20.25 3.65 16.00
N GLU A 209 19.88 4.59 16.87
CA GLU A 209 19.29 4.31 18.19
C GLU A 209 17.91 3.67 18.09
N HIS A 210 17.08 4.10 17.12
CA HIS A 210 15.79 3.47 16.81
C HIS A 210 15.90 2.09 16.13
N ARG A 211 17.09 1.50 16.06
CA ARG A 211 17.32 0.13 15.55
C ARG A 211 16.96 -0.95 16.58
N THR A 212 16.65 -0.61 17.84
CA THR A 212 16.29 -1.59 18.88
C THR A 212 14.81 -2.01 18.81
N PRO A 213 14.51 -3.31 18.83
CA PRO A 213 13.15 -3.83 18.86
C PRO A 213 12.68 -3.93 20.32
N ASP A 214 12.33 -2.80 20.96
CA ASP A 214 11.51 -2.88 22.17
C ASP A 214 10.81 -1.55 22.45
N ARG A 215 9.50 -1.49 22.21
CA ARG A 215 8.66 -0.46 22.83
C ARG A 215 7.30 -1.02 23.20
N ALA A 216 7.09 -1.06 24.51
CA ALA A 216 5.91 -1.55 25.19
C ALA A 216 4.65 -0.72 24.88
N ALA A 217 3.82 -1.20 23.97
CA ALA A 217 2.37 -1.00 24.05
C ALA A 217 1.82 -2.00 25.10
N PRO A 218 0.69 -1.72 25.80
CA PRO A 218 0.06 -2.73 26.65
C PRO A 218 -0.21 -3.96 25.80
N ALA A 219 0.46 -5.07 26.13
CA ALA A 219 0.43 -6.28 25.36
C ALA A 219 -0.98 -6.90 25.45
N LEU A 220 -1.89 -6.48 24.57
CA LEU A 220 -2.99 -7.35 24.17
C LEU A 220 -2.36 -8.66 23.75
N ARG A 221 -2.84 -9.75 24.34
CA ARG A 221 -2.18 -11.03 24.11
C ARG A 221 -2.39 -11.41 22.64
N ARG A 222 -1.36 -11.98 22.01
CA ARG A 222 -1.39 -12.30 20.57
C ARG A 222 -2.56 -13.22 20.19
N ASP A 223 -2.95 -14.10 21.11
CA ASP A 223 -4.12 -14.95 21.01
C ASP A 223 -5.45 -14.17 20.97
N GLU A 224 -5.56 -13.06 21.70
CA GLU A 224 -6.75 -12.19 21.68
C GLU A 224 -6.90 -11.50 20.32
N ILE A 225 -5.79 -10.99 19.76
CA ILE A 225 -5.76 -10.35 18.44
C ILE A 225 -6.10 -11.38 17.34
N ALA A 226 -5.46 -12.56 17.38
CA ALA A 226 -5.71 -13.63 16.42
C ALA A 226 -7.17 -14.09 16.45
N LYS A 227 -7.75 -14.27 17.64
CA LYS A 227 -9.14 -14.64 17.81
C LYS A 227 -10.10 -13.57 17.27
N ALA A 228 -9.80 -12.30 17.50
CA ALA A 228 -10.61 -11.21 16.96
C ALA A 228 -10.56 -11.15 15.43
N LYS A 229 -9.39 -11.43 14.83
CA LYS A 229 -9.21 -11.53 13.38
C LYS A 229 -9.97 -12.72 12.79
N GLU A 230 -9.84 -13.89 13.41
CA GLU A 230 -10.56 -15.10 13.01
C GLU A 230 -12.08 -14.89 13.04
N ALA A 231 -12.60 -14.29 14.12
CA ALA A 231 -14.02 -13.95 14.24
C ALA A 231 -14.49 -12.99 13.13
N GLN A 232 -13.67 -12.00 12.77
CA GLN A 232 -13.98 -11.08 11.68
C GLN A 232 -14.05 -11.80 10.33
N LEU A 233 -13.10 -12.69 10.03
CA LEU A 233 -13.07 -13.45 8.78
C LEU A 233 -14.23 -14.43 8.67
N ALA A 234 -14.51 -15.17 9.75
CA ALA A 234 -15.64 -16.09 9.81
C ALA A 234 -16.99 -15.35 9.65
N ALA A 235 -17.13 -14.16 10.25
CA ALA A 235 -18.30 -13.32 10.06
C ALA A 235 -18.41 -12.80 8.62
N LEU A 236 -17.30 -12.45 7.98
CA LEU A 236 -17.29 -12.01 6.58
C LEU A 236 -17.75 -13.12 5.62
N GLU A 237 -17.28 -14.35 5.84
CA GLU A 237 -17.72 -15.51 5.06
C GLU A 237 -19.21 -15.80 5.28
N SER A 238 -19.64 -15.84 6.54
CA SER A 238 -21.06 -16.04 6.89
C SER A 238 -21.94 -14.95 6.29
N LEU A 239 -21.48 -13.70 6.27
CA LEU A 239 -22.18 -12.58 5.66
C LEU A 239 -22.29 -12.71 4.14
N ARG A 240 -21.26 -13.25 3.47
CA ARG A 240 -21.30 -13.55 2.03
C ARG A 240 -22.36 -14.60 1.72
N LEU A 241 -22.43 -15.67 2.50
CA LEU A 241 -23.44 -16.72 2.33
C LEU A 241 -24.85 -16.16 2.56
N TRP A 242 -25.05 -15.44 3.66
CA TRP A 242 -26.31 -14.77 3.99
C TRP A 242 -26.74 -13.81 2.89
N TYR A 243 -25.83 -12.94 2.41
CA TYR A 243 -26.15 -11.99 1.35
C TYR A 243 -26.46 -12.69 0.03
N ASN A 244 -25.74 -13.76 -0.32
CA ASN A 244 -25.97 -14.49 -1.56
C ASN A 244 -27.33 -15.19 -1.59
N ASP A 245 -27.77 -15.76 -0.47
CA ASP A 245 -29.10 -16.34 -0.34
C ASP A 245 -30.18 -15.28 -0.60
N TRP A 246 -30.14 -14.20 0.18
CA TRP A 246 -31.13 -13.12 0.05
C TRP A 246 -31.06 -12.39 -1.29
N ALA A 247 -29.87 -12.18 -1.85
CA ALA A 247 -29.72 -11.57 -3.18
C ALA A 247 -30.30 -12.47 -4.27
N THR A 248 -30.13 -13.79 -4.17
CA THR A 248 -30.70 -14.75 -5.12
C THR A 248 -32.23 -14.73 -5.05
N THR A 249 -32.78 -14.79 -3.84
CA THR A 249 -34.23 -14.74 -3.60
C THR A 249 -34.83 -13.41 -4.08
N PHE A 250 -34.23 -12.28 -3.70
CA PHE A 250 -34.77 -10.95 -3.98
C PHE A 250 -34.64 -10.52 -5.44
N ARG A 251 -33.64 -10.99 -6.19
CA ARG A 251 -33.56 -10.72 -7.63
C ARG A 251 -34.73 -11.31 -8.42
N GLY A 252 -35.32 -12.41 -7.96
CA GLY A 252 -36.52 -13.00 -8.59
C GLY A 252 -37.82 -12.24 -8.27
N VAL A 253 -37.84 -11.47 -7.19
CA VAL A 253 -39.07 -10.91 -6.60
C VAL A 253 -39.19 -9.39 -6.77
N PHE A 254 -38.06 -8.69 -6.80
CA PHE A 254 -38.03 -7.25 -6.97
C PHE A 254 -37.75 -6.88 -8.43
N GLY A 255 -38.43 -5.86 -8.94
CA GLY A 255 -38.11 -5.31 -10.26
C GLY A 255 -36.78 -4.55 -10.26
N THR A 256 -36.19 -4.32 -11.44
CA THR A 256 -34.84 -3.76 -11.62
C THR A 256 -34.59 -2.48 -10.81
N ARG A 257 -35.55 -1.54 -10.77
CA ARG A 257 -35.40 -0.30 -9.98
C ARG A 257 -35.24 -0.58 -8.48
N ALA A 258 -36.02 -1.51 -7.94
CA ALA A 258 -35.91 -1.90 -6.54
C ALA A 258 -34.63 -2.71 -6.26
N GLN A 259 -34.18 -3.55 -7.20
CA GLN A 259 -32.90 -4.26 -7.08
C GLN A 259 -31.70 -3.30 -7.01
N VAL A 260 -31.72 -2.21 -7.79
CA VAL A 260 -30.70 -1.15 -7.73
C VAL A 260 -30.74 -0.42 -6.39
N THR A 261 -31.93 -0.02 -5.91
CA THR A 261 -32.08 0.61 -4.58
C THR A 261 -31.61 -0.28 -3.44
N LEU A 262 -31.83 -1.59 -3.54
CA LEU A 262 -31.40 -2.58 -2.55
C LEU A 262 -29.92 -2.98 -2.69
N GLY A 263 -29.18 -2.43 -3.67
CA GLY A 263 -27.78 -2.77 -3.90
C GLY A 263 -27.54 -4.20 -4.39
N LEU A 264 -28.56 -4.86 -4.94
CA LEU A 264 -28.48 -6.23 -5.47
C LEU A 264 -27.91 -6.29 -6.90
N THR A 265 -28.04 -5.19 -7.63
CA THR A 265 -27.55 -5.00 -8.99
C THR A 265 -27.06 -3.57 -9.17
N SER A 266 -25.97 -3.37 -9.90
CA SER A 266 -25.52 -2.05 -10.32
C SER A 266 -25.95 -1.76 -11.77
N LEU A 267 -26.40 -0.53 -12.03
CA LEU A 267 -26.50 -0.05 -13.41
C LEU A 267 -25.07 0.24 -13.89
N LYS A 268 -24.61 -0.45 -14.94
CA LYS A 268 -23.38 -0.04 -15.63
C LYS A 268 -23.61 1.38 -16.14
N ARG A 269 -22.95 2.37 -15.52
CA ARG A 269 -22.85 3.72 -16.07
C ARG A 269 -22.32 3.60 -17.49
N ARG A 270 -23.09 4.08 -18.47
CA ARG A 270 -22.60 4.15 -19.85
C ARG A 270 -21.42 5.11 -19.86
N LYS A 271 -20.33 4.70 -20.51
CA LYS A 271 -19.04 5.41 -20.62
C LYS A 271 -19.15 6.88 -21.07
N LYS A 272 -20.31 7.31 -21.58
CA LYS A 272 -20.62 8.68 -21.99
C LYS A 272 -20.71 9.68 -20.82
N ASP A 273 -21.13 9.24 -19.63
CA ASP A 273 -21.33 10.15 -18.49
C ASP A 273 -20.03 10.42 -17.71
N ALA A 274 -19.01 9.58 -17.89
CA ALA A 274 -17.68 9.78 -17.30
C ALA A 274 -16.87 10.83 -18.08
N ALA A 275 -16.95 10.81 -19.42
CA ALA A 275 -16.31 11.81 -20.27
C ALA A 275 -16.90 13.22 -20.08
N ALA A 276 -18.23 13.31 -19.90
CA ALA A 276 -18.89 14.59 -19.65
C ALA A 276 -18.56 15.20 -18.28
N ALA A 277 -18.16 14.37 -17.30
CA ALA A 277 -17.74 14.85 -15.98
C ALA A 277 -16.28 15.33 -15.96
N GLU A 278 -15.41 14.75 -16.80
CA GLU A 278 -14.04 15.23 -17.02
C GLU A 278 -14.01 16.55 -17.81
N GLU A 279 -14.85 16.69 -18.84
CA GLU A 279 -14.96 17.96 -19.59
C GLU A 279 -15.49 19.11 -18.70
N ALA A 280 -16.49 18.84 -17.85
CA ALA A 280 -17.04 19.85 -16.95
C ALA A 280 -16.08 20.25 -15.80
N ALA A 281 -15.16 19.37 -15.41
CA ALA A 281 -14.13 19.70 -14.43
C ALA A 281 -13.01 20.56 -15.04
N ALA A 282 -12.66 20.30 -16.31
CA ALA A 282 -11.65 21.07 -17.04
C ALA A 282 -12.10 22.51 -17.35
N GLU A 283 -13.39 22.74 -17.62
CA GLU A 283 -13.92 24.11 -17.83
C GLU A 283 -14.01 24.95 -16.54
N SER A 284 -13.95 24.32 -15.36
CA SER A 284 -14.06 25.04 -14.08
C SER A 284 -12.74 25.61 -13.53
N GLU A 285 -11.58 25.17 -14.05
CA GLU A 285 -10.27 25.68 -13.63
C GLU A 285 -9.77 26.88 -14.46
N GLU A 286 -10.35 27.15 -15.65
CA GLU A 286 -9.95 28.30 -16.49
C GLU A 286 -10.68 29.61 -16.16
N ALA A 287 -11.63 29.62 -15.23
CA ALA A 287 -12.49 30.78 -14.98
C ALA A 287 -12.09 31.67 -13.76
N ASP A 288 -11.06 31.31 -12.99
CA ASP A 288 -10.74 31.99 -11.71
C ASP A 288 -9.37 32.70 -11.70
N GLY A 289 -8.92 33.16 -12.88
CA GLY A 289 -7.60 33.75 -13.10
C GLY A 289 -7.58 35.12 -13.76
N ASP A 290 -8.59 35.97 -13.60
CA ASP A 290 -8.50 37.38 -14.05
C ASP A 290 -9.45 38.33 -13.28
N ALA A 291 -8.99 38.85 -12.15
CA ALA A 291 -9.43 40.12 -11.53
C ALA A 291 -8.56 40.38 -10.27
N GLY A 292 -7.84 41.48 -10.09
CA GLY A 292 -7.63 42.66 -10.90
C GLY A 292 -6.57 43.52 -10.21
N ASP A 293 -5.76 44.19 -11.02
CA ASP A 293 -4.87 45.28 -10.63
C ASP A 293 -5.71 46.57 -10.62
N PHE A 294 -5.87 47.22 -9.46
CA PHE A 294 -6.16 48.66 -9.28
C PHE A 294 -6.09 49.05 -7.79
#